data_AF-A0A522DP36-F1
#
_entry.id   AF-A0A522DP36-F1
#
_cell.length_a   1.000
_cell.length_b   1.000
_cell.length_c   1.000
_cell.angle_alpha   90.00
_cell.angle_beta   90.00
_cell.angle_gamma   90.00
#
_symmetry.space_group_name_H-M   'P 1'
#
loop_
_entity.id
_entity.type
_entity.pdbx_description
1 polymer ?
#
loop_
_entity_poly.entity_id
_entity_poly.type
_entity_poly.pdbx_seq_one_letter_code
_entity_poly.pdbx_strand_id
1 'polypeptide(L)' 'MLKAVPIIALALSSAACTEVLPRQRGNLALPQMALSPDALEFGLRQHTAFSKEAASGGYGGGGGGCGCN' A
#
# COMPACT_ATOMS: atom_id res chain seq x y z
N MET A 1 15.32 32.55 18.45
CA MET A 1 15.32 31.81 17.18
C MET A 1 15.14 30.29 17.37
N LEU A 2 15.76 29.68 18.40
CA LEU A 2 15.67 28.22 18.64
C LEU A 2 14.25 27.68 18.96
N LYS A 3 13.36 28.50 19.55
CA LYS A 3 11.98 28.09 19.90
C LYS A 3 11.01 27.95 18.73
N ALA A 4 11.32 28.55 17.57
CA ALA A 4 10.47 28.46 16.38
C ALA A 4 10.70 27.16 15.58
N VAL A 5 11.86 26.52 15.74
CA VAL A 5 12.25 25.28 15.06
C VAL A 5 11.24 24.13 15.27
N PRO A 6 10.80 23.79 16.50
CA PRO A 6 9.84 22.70 16.68
C PRO A 6 8.45 23.00 16.07
N ILE A 7 8.05 24.28 16.07
CA ILE A 7 6.75 24.71 15.52
C ILE A 7 6.77 24.59 13.99
N ILE A 8 7.88 24.97 13.36
CA ILE A 8 8.07 24.85 11.92
C ILE A 8 8.12 23.36 11.53
N ALA A 9 8.86 22.53 12.26
CA ALA A 9 8.94 21.09 11.97
C ALA A 9 7.57 20.39 12.03
N LEU A 10 6.73 20.75 13.01
CA LEU A 10 5.38 20.21 13.15
C LEU A 10 4.42 20.68 12.04
N ALA A 11 4.61 21.90 11.53
CA ALA A 11 3.81 22.41 10.42
C ALA A 11 4.18 21.76 9.07
N LEU A 12 5.44 21.32 8.89
CA LEU A 12 5.87 20.63 7.66
C LEU A 12 5.40 19.17 7.61
N SER A 13 5.27 18.49 8.75
CA SER A 13 4.85 17.08 8.78
C SER A 13 3.37 16.87 8.44
N SER A 14 2.51 17.87 8.64
CA SER A 14 1.09 17.80 8.28
C SER A 14 0.82 17.91 6.78
N ALA A 15 1.78 18.41 5.99
CA ALA A 15 1.65 18.54 4.54
C ALA A 15 1.83 17.21 3.78
N ALA A 16 2.28 16.14 4.44
CA ALA A 16 2.49 14.84 3.81
C ALA A 16 1.20 14.03 3.62
N CYS A 17 0.11 14.38 4.31
CA CYS A 17 -1.17 13.67 4.26
C CYS A 17 -2.10 14.26 3.19
N THR A 18 -1.72 14.17 1.91
CA THR A 18 -2.58 14.62 0.79
C THR A 18 -3.16 13.42 0.05
N GLU A 19 -4.45 13.50 -0.30
CA GLU A 19 -5.09 12.47 -1.11
C GLU A 19 -4.53 12.50 -2.54
N VAL A 20 -3.82 11.44 -2.93
CA VAL A 20 -3.31 11.28 -4.30
C VAL A 20 -4.31 10.48 -5.11
N LEU A 21 -4.92 11.14 -6.11
CA LEU A 21 -5.86 10.54 -7.05
C LEU A 21 -5.20 9.37 -7.79
N PRO A 22 -5.93 8.27 -8.10
CA PRO A 22 -5.36 7.11 -8.81
C PRO A 22 -4.62 7.48 -10.10
N ARG A 23 -5.14 8.45 -10.85
CA ARG A 23 -4.56 8.97 -12.09
C ARG A 23 -3.24 9.73 -11.89
N GLN A 24 -3.04 10.36 -10.73
CA GLN A 24 -1.79 11.04 -10.38
C GLN A 24 -0.67 10.03 -10.06
N ARG A 25 -1.01 8.78 -9.75
CA ARG A 25 -0.06 7.68 -9.57
C ARG A 25 0.35 7.02 -10.89
N GLY A 26 -0.14 7.49 -12.04
CA GLY A 26 0.12 6.85 -13.33
C GLY A 26 1.61 6.62 -13.65
N ASN A 27 2.49 7.52 -13.19
CA ASN A 27 3.94 7.36 -13.34
C ASN A 27 4.56 6.33 -12.37
N LEU A 28 3.88 6.02 -11.27
CA LEU A 28 4.33 5.06 -10.23
C LEU A 28 3.54 3.74 -10.25
N ALA A 29 2.51 3.62 -11.08
CA ALA A 29 1.65 2.45 -11.21
C ALA A 29 1.87 1.77 -12.57
N LEU A 30 3.12 1.69 -13.00
CA LEU A 30 3.49 1.01 -14.24
C LEU A 30 3.22 -0.50 -14.10
N PRO A 31 2.71 -1.18 -15.15
CA PRO A 31 2.38 -2.61 -15.08
C PRO A 31 3.53 -3.50 -14.60
N GLN A 32 4.77 -3.17 -14.97
CA GLN A 32 5.97 -3.91 -14.53
C GLN A 32 6.33 -3.72 -13.05
N MET A 33 5.72 -2.74 -12.37
CA MET A 33 5.90 -2.50 -10.93
C MET A 33 4.81 -3.20 -10.09
N ALA A 34 3.90 -3.94 -10.74
CA ALA A 34 2.88 -4.69 -10.03
C ALA A 34 3.51 -5.80 -9.18
N LEU A 35 3.10 -5.88 -7.92
CA LEU A 35 3.48 -6.97 -6.99
C LEU A 35 3.10 -8.35 -7.54
N SER A 36 2.00 -8.39 -8.30
CA SER A 36 1.56 -9.57 -9.04
C SER A 36 1.33 -9.15 -10.50
N PRO A 37 2.20 -9.57 -11.42
CA PRO A 37 2.06 -9.25 -12.84
C PRO A 37 0.92 -10.03 -13.51
N ASP A 38 0.55 -11.19 -12.98
CA ASP A 38 -0.59 -12.00 -13.43
C ASP A 38 -1.59 -12.19 -12.29
N ALA A 39 -2.67 -11.39 -12.35
CA ALA A 39 -3.74 -11.42 -11.36
C ALA A 39 -4.52 -12.76 -11.35
N LEU A 40 -4.58 -13.46 -12.48
CA LEU A 40 -5.33 -14.71 -12.61
C LEU A 40 -4.54 -15.85 -11.96
N GLU A 41 -3.24 -15.94 -12.24
CA GLU A 41 -2.35 -16.88 -11.57
C GLU A 41 -2.31 -16.63 -10.06
N PHE A 42 -2.20 -15.37 -9.64
CA PHE A 42 -2.20 -15.01 -8.23
C PHE A 42 -3.50 -15.41 -7.52
N GLY A 43 -4.66 -15.14 -8.14
CA GLY A 43 -5.96 -15.57 -7.62
C GLY A 43 -6.04 -17.09 -7.45
N LEU A 44 -5.59 -17.85 -8.46
CA LEU A 44 -5.60 -19.32 -8.41
C LEU A 44 -4.72 -19.87 -7.28
N ARG A 45 -3.51 -19.31 -7.12
CA ARG A 45 -2.58 -19.69 -6.04
C ARG A 45 -3.17 -19.34 -4.67
N GLN A 46 -3.80 -18.17 -4.54
CA GLN A 46 -4.46 -17.76 -3.30
C GLN A 46 -5.63 -18.67 -2.94
N HIS A 47 -6.48 -19.03 -3.92
CA HIS A 47 -7.58 -19.98 -3.70
C HIS A 47 -7.06 -21.34 -3.22
N THR A 48 -5.99 -21.84 -3.86
CA THR A 48 -5.38 -23.11 -3.47
C THR A 48 -4.77 -23.05 -2.07
N ALA A 49 -4.04 -21.98 -1.74
CA ALA A 49 -3.45 -21.79 -0.42
C ALA A 49 -4.52 -21.67 0.66
N PHE A 50 -5.58 -20.87 0.43
CA PHE A 50 -6.69 -20.73 1.36
C PHE A 50 -7.41 -22.05 1.64
N SER A 51 -7.63 -22.88 0.60
CA SER A 51 -8.25 -24.19 0.77
C SER A 51 -7.36 -25.18 1.56
N LYS A 52 -6.03 -25.03 1.50
CA LYS A 52 -5.09 -25.92 2.17
C LYS A 52 -4.74 -25.47 3.59
N GLU A 53 -4.72 -24.17 3.83
CA GLU A 53 -4.09 -23.55 5.00
C GLU A 53 -5.08 -22.68 5.79
N ALA A 54 -6.39 -22.94 5.68
CA ALA A 54 -7.55 -22.17 6.16
C ALA A 54 -7.49 -21.52 7.58
N ALA A 55 -6.43 -21.75 8.35
CA ALA A 55 -6.14 -21.16 9.66
C ALA A 55 -5.14 -19.97 9.64
N SER A 56 -4.36 -19.73 8.58
CA SER A 56 -3.49 -18.54 8.49
C SER A 56 -4.20 -17.42 7.73
N GLY A 57 -4.34 -16.24 8.35
CA GLY A 57 -4.95 -15.06 7.74
C GLY A 57 -4.47 -14.83 6.31
N GLY A 58 -5.38 -14.36 5.44
CA GLY A 58 -5.15 -14.26 4.00
C GLY A 58 -3.92 -13.43 3.61
N TYR A 59 -3.47 -13.58 2.36
CA TYR A 59 -2.42 -12.74 1.77
C TYR A 59 -2.73 -11.26 2.06
N GLY A 60 -1.94 -10.68 2.97
CA GLY A 60 -2.23 -9.38 3.55
C GLY A 60 -2.35 -8.28 2.51
N GLY A 61 -3.23 -7.31 2.81
CA GLY A 61 -3.20 -5.95 2.28
C GLY A 61 -3.14 -5.86 0.76
N GLY A 62 -4.33 -5.76 0.13
CA GLY A 62 -4.43 -5.27 -1.24
C GLY A 62 -3.52 -4.06 -1.43
N GLY A 63 -2.71 -4.09 -2.49
CA GLY A 63 -1.61 -3.18 -2.72
C GLY A 63 -1.91 -1.73 -2.32
N GLY A 64 -1.16 -1.23 -1.34
CA GLY A 64 -1.12 0.19 -0.99
C GLY A 64 -1.90 0.63 0.25
N GLY A 65 -2.28 -0.26 1.17
CA GLY A 65 -2.91 0.11 2.44
C GLY A 65 -2.31 -0.63 3.63
N CYS A 66 -2.28 0.02 4.80
CA CYS A 66 -1.82 -0.51 6.09
C CYS A 66 -2.35 -1.93 6.28
N GLY A 67 -1.46 -2.92 6.10
CA GLY A 67 -1.80 -4.35 6.01
C GLY A 67 -2.23 -4.95 7.34
N CYS A 68 -3.35 -4.51 7.88
CA CYS A 68 -4.03 -5.18 8.98
C CYS A 68 -5.10 -6.12 8.41
N ASN A 69 -5.07 -7.39 8.83
CA ASN A 69 -6.25 -8.25 8.83
C ASN A 69 -7.30 -7.65 9.77
#